data_AF-A0A6J6CLY4-F1
#
_entry.id   AF-A0A6J6CLY4-F1
#
_cell.length_a   1.000
_cell.length_b   1.000
_cell.length_c   1.000
_cell.angle_alpha   90.00
_cell.angle_beta   90.00
_cell.angle_gamma   90.00
#
_symmetry.space_group_name_H-M   'P 1'
#
loop_
_entity.id
_entity.type
_entity.pdbx_description
1 polymer ?
#
loop_
_entity_poly.entity_id
_entity_poly.type
_entity_poly.pdbx_seq_one_letter_code
_entity_poly.pdbx_strand_id
1 'polypeptide(L)'
;MRKASFFIAAVLVLSVGFSASADEEDTRVFQWSKPDRSTPAGMNVDFDLTELSMGHTVDDELQIYATVKGIAAATKITQTSYVELLIDTNLDKREDYSIRILPFTETGYKIVGTLMNLATNTPVTSPAIVTYSGETCDVYIWSTTQSTDYGFEFTKNCINMRPEINLAVVSTADGVAFDRLPDGTAWQRFKTDYMKAATCNSGKRNQKLTYDGTTYICLKSGSKWGWKDYGPIAAKNSKFLTEKAYYLCKLNNKYGASLGDNGKTLTLDGAFKYFITESDYNCVTRVLQMSSSVKRRVEITRALDGLQEAKWGRITSFWNYHPDSGLNITFSYN
;
A
#
# COMPACT_ATOMS: atom_id res chain seq x y z
N MET A 1 37.65 -31.43 28.12
CA MET A 1 37.46 -31.44 26.64
C MET A 1 36.69 -30.18 26.28
N ARG A 2 37.29 -29.32 25.45
CA ARG A 2 36.81 -27.99 25.06
C ARG A 2 36.06 -28.04 23.73
N LYS A 3 35.29 -26.96 23.50
CA LYS A 3 34.88 -26.31 22.24
C LYS A 3 33.47 -26.65 21.78
N ALA A 4 32.68 -25.72 21.25
CA ALA A 4 32.71 -24.26 21.19
C ALA A 4 31.40 -23.86 20.50
N SER A 5 30.72 -22.83 21.01
CA SER A 5 29.69 -22.11 20.27
C SER A 5 30.32 -21.45 19.03
N PHE A 6 29.72 -21.64 17.85
CA PHE A 6 30.06 -20.87 16.67
C PHE A 6 28.99 -19.81 16.40
N PHE A 7 29.39 -18.56 16.64
CA PHE A 7 28.85 -17.37 16.01
C PHE A 7 29.08 -17.45 14.50
N ILE A 8 28.10 -17.02 13.70
CA ILE A 8 28.36 -16.58 12.32
C ILE A 8 28.03 -15.10 12.22
N ALA A 9 29.07 -14.39 11.77
CA ALA A 9 29.32 -12.98 11.66
C ALA A 9 28.19 -12.13 11.05
N ALA A 10 27.90 -11.01 11.71
CA ALA A 10 27.45 -9.80 11.06
C ALA A 10 28.63 -9.21 10.27
N VAL A 11 28.50 -9.11 8.95
CA VAL A 11 29.46 -8.36 8.13
C VAL A 11 29.06 -6.89 8.22
N LEU A 12 29.90 -6.13 8.93
CA LEU A 12 29.89 -4.67 8.97
C LEU A 12 30.44 -4.18 7.62
N VAL A 13 29.60 -3.56 6.78
CA VAL A 13 30.08 -2.77 5.64
C VAL A 13 30.12 -1.31 6.09
N LEU A 14 31.32 -0.74 6.19
CA LEU A 14 31.55 0.67 6.46
C LEU A 14 30.96 1.50 5.32
N SER A 15 29.96 2.31 5.65
CA SER A 15 29.41 3.37 4.80
C SER A 15 30.40 4.54 4.70
N VAL A 16 30.90 4.81 3.49
CA VAL A 16 31.52 6.10 3.16
C VAL A 16 30.41 7.05 2.73
N GLY A 17 30.36 8.21 3.38
CA GLY A 17 29.24 9.13 3.38
C GLY A 17 28.84 9.66 2.00
N PHE A 18 27.57 9.45 1.68
CA PHE A 18 26.74 10.38 0.95
C PHE A 18 25.51 10.65 1.80
N SER A 19 25.03 11.89 1.77
CA SER A 19 23.82 12.35 2.43
C SER A 19 22.63 11.55 1.92
N ALA A 20 22.34 10.40 2.53
CA ALA A 20 21.12 9.67 2.28
C ALA A 20 19.98 10.48 2.88
N SER A 21 19.10 11.01 2.02
CA SER A 21 17.70 11.13 2.38
C SER A 21 17.30 9.83 3.08
N ALA A 22 16.69 9.90 4.26
CA ALA A 22 16.23 8.71 4.96
C ALA A 22 15.49 7.82 3.94
N ASP A 23 16.04 6.64 3.66
CA ASP A 23 15.38 5.68 2.77
C ASP A 23 13.99 5.45 3.34
N GLU A 24 12.98 5.80 2.55
CA GLU A 24 11.59 5.54 2.88
C GLU A 24 11.47 4.04 3.16
N GLU A 25 10.97 3.67 4.34
CA GLU A 25 10.85 2.26 4.73
C GLU A 25 10.08 1.51 3.64
N ASP A 26 10.67 0.45 3.07
CA ASP A 26 10.00 -0.32 2.01
C ASP A 26 8.72 -0.96 2.56
N THR A 27 7.59 -0.32 2.29
CA THR A 27 6.28 -0.73 2.82
C THR A 27 5.67 -1.90 2.04
N ARG A 28 6.34 -2.39 0.99
CA ARG A 28 5.76 -3.37 0.07
C ARG A 28 5.62 -4.74 0.72
N VAL A 29 4.52 -5.40 0.37
CA VAL A 29 4.34 -6.83 0.63
C VAL A 29 4.43 -7.59 -0.68
N PHE A 30 5.43 -8.47 -0.77
CA PHE A 30 5.63 -9.31 -1.93
C PHE A 30 4.86 -10.63 -1.85
N GLN A 31 4.36 -11.05 -3.01
CA GLN A 31 3.88 -12.38 -3.31
C GLN A 31 4.70 -12.93 -4.47
N TRP A 32 4.98 -14.23 -4.48
CA TRP A 32 5.83 -14.86 -5.49
C TRP A 32 5.12 -16.01 -6.17
N SER A 33 5.43 -16.22 -7.45
CA SER A 33 5.09 -17.44 -8.17
C SER A 33 5.86 -18.62 -7.62
N LYS A 34 5.56 -19.81 -8.14
CA LYS A 34 6.53 -20.90 -8.05
C LYS A 34 7.77 -20.51 -8.89
N PRO A 35 8.99 -20.82 -8.42
CA PRO A 35 10.17 -20.63 -9.24
C PRO A 35 10.11 -21.50 -10.49
N ASP A 36 10.45 -20.92 -11.62
CA ASP A 36 10.79 -21.64 -12.83
C ASP A 36 12.22 -22.15 -12.73
N ARG A 37 12.40 -23.40 -13.14
CA ARG A 37 13.72 -24.07 -13.19
C ARG A 37 13.96 -24.72 -14.54
N SER A 38 13.00 -24.63 -15.45
CA SER A 38 13.14 -25.10 -16.80
C SER A 38 13.84 -24.02 -17.63
N THR A 39 14.44 -24.44 -18.74
CA THR A 39 14.94 -23.52 -19.76
C THR A 39 14.47 -24.09 -21.09
N PRO A 40 13.57 -23.40 -21.82
CA PRO A 40 13.08 -23.89 -23.09
C PRO A 40 14.22 -24.12 -24.10
N ALA A 41 14.05 -25.10 -25.00
CA ALA A 41 15.07 -25.42 -25.99
C ALA A 41 15.28 -24.22 -26.96
N GLY A 42 16.54 -23.84 -27.15
CA GLY A 42 16.89 -22.67 -27.98
C GLY A 42 16.70 -21.32 -27.29
N MET A 43 16.23 -21.29 -26.04
CA MET A 43 16.04 -20.06 -25.30
C MET A 43 17.38 -19.42 -24.93
N ASN A 44 17.47 -18.09 -25.09
CA ASN A 44 18.59 -17.32 -24.55
C ASN A 44 18.45 -17.24 -23.04
N VAL A 45 19.51 -17.65 -22.31
CA VAL A 45 19.54 -17.65 -20.84
C VAL A 45 19.29 -16.27 -20.23
N ASP A 46 19.59 -15.18 -20.94
CA ASP A 46 19.36 -13.81 -20.45
C ASP A 46 17.89 -13.37 -20.53
N PHE A 47 17.04 -14.17 -21.18
CA PHE A 47 15.58 -13.98 -21.25
C PHE A 47 14.82 -15.15 -20.61
N ASP A 48 15.52 -16.18 -20.12
CA ASP A 48 14.98 -17.34 -19.40
C ASP A 48 14.36 -16.86 -18.08
N LEU A 49 13.04 -16.96 -17.96
CA LEU A 49 12.27 -16.52 -16.80
C LEU A 49 12.54 -17.47 -15.63
N THR A 50 12.54 -16.92 -14.42
CA THR A 50 12.86 -17.66 -13.20
C THR A 50 11.83 -17.45 -12.11
N GLU A 51 11.25 -16.25 -12.03
CA GLU A 51 10.24 -15.92 -11.03
C GLU A 51 9.36 -14.78 -11.52
N LEU A 52 8.10 -14.83 -11.13
CA LEU A 52 7.16 -13.72 -11.26
C LEU A 52 6.77 -13.31 -9.83
N SER A 53 6.95 -12.06 -9.48
CA SER A 53 6.53 -11.55 -8.18
C SER A 53 5.67 -10.30 -8.30
N MET A 54 4.84 -10.05 -7.30
CA MET A 54 4.06 -8.83 -7.19
C MET A 54 4.23 -8.23 -5.79
N GLY A 55 4.72 -7.00 -5.74
CA GLY A 55 4.71 -6.13 -4.58
C GLY A 55 3.44 -5.30 -4.53
N HIS A 56 2.85 -5.21 -3.34
CA HIS A 56 1.73 -4.32 -3.03
C HIS A 56 2.21 -3.23 -2.09
N THR A 57 1.94 -1.97 -2.44
CA THR A 57 2.17 -0.84 -1.54
C THR A 57 0.94 -0.59 -0.65
N VAL A 58 1.12 0.16 0.43
CA VAL A 58 0.02 0.58 1.31
C VAL A 58 -1.00 1.48 0.60
N ASP A 59 -0.64 2.04 -0.56
CA ASP A 59 -1.47 2.92 -1.38
C ASP A 59 -2.17 2.18 -2.54
N ASP A 60 -2.17 0.83 -2.51
CA ASP A 60 -2.71 -0.06 -3.55
C ASP A 60 -2.04 0.07 -4.93
N GLU A 61 -0.78 0.48 -4.98
CA GLU A 61 0.00 0.36 -6.22
C GLU A 61 0.47 -1.09 -6.40
N LEU A 62 0.36 -1.55 -7.64
CA LEU A 62 0.87 -2.86 -8.02
C LEU A 62 2.20 -2.71 -8.73
N GLN A 63 3.22 -3.37 -8.20
CA GLN A 63 4.52 -3.50 -8.82
C GLN A 63 4.78 -4.97 -9.11
N ILE A 64 4.94 -5.31 -10.38
CA ILE A 64 5.12 -6.68 -10.85
C ILE A 64 6.52 -6.80 -11.42
N TYR A 65 7.20 -7.89 -11.08
CA TYR A 65 8.57 -8.17 -11.47
C TYR A 65 8.61 -9.50 -12.18
N ALA A 66 9.11 -9.47 -13.41
CA ALA A 66 9.51 -10.67 -14.13
C ALA A 66 11.03 -10.80 -14.02
N THR A 67 11.49 -11.82 -13.31
CA THR A 67 12.91 -12.07 -13.08
C THR A 67 13.43 -13.06 -14.10
N VAL A 68 14.48 -12.69 -14.81
CA VAL A 68 15.20 -13.57 -15.74
C VAL A 68 16.48 -14.13 -15.11
N LYS A 69 17.09 -15.14 -15.72
CA LYS A 69 18.28 -15.82 -15.18
C LYS A 69 19.59 -15.06 -15.38
N GLY A 70 19.64 -14.19 -16.39
CA GLY A 70 20.84 -13.43 -16.75
C GLY A 70 20.50 -11.99 -17.13
N ILE A 71 21.49 -11.11 -17.02
CA ILE A 71 21.37 -9.73 -17.48
C ILE A 71 21.79 -9.70 -18.95
N ALA A 72 20.85 -9.40 -19.84
CA ALA A 72 21.11 -9.33 -21.27
C ALA A 72 22.10 -8.21 -21.61
N ALA A 73 23.20 -8.57 -22.26
CA ALA A 73 24.08 -7.57 -22.88
C ALA A 73 23.33 -6.86 -24.01
N ALA A 74 23.52 -5.54 -24.17
CA ALA A 74 22.85 -4.75 -25.21
C ALA A 74 23.02 -5.32 -26.63
N THR A 75 24.14 -6.01 -26.91
CA THR A 75 24.41 -6.67 -28.19
C THR A 75 23.57 -7.91 -28.47
N LYS A 76 22.95 -8.50 -27.44
CA LYS A 76 22.06 -9.67 -27.56
C LYS A 76 20.59 -9.28 -27.68
N ILE A 77 20.27 -8.00 -27.52
CA ILE A 77 18.92 -7.47 -27.65
C ILE A 77 18.69 -7.16 -29.14
N THR A 78 17.64 -7.74 -29.70
CA THR A 78 17.22 -7.54 -31.09
C THR A 78 15.93 -6.71 -31.13
N GLN A 79 15.49 -6.24 -32.30
CA GLN A 79 14.23 -5.50 -32.42
C GLN A 79 12.99 -6.35 -32.10
N THR A 80 13.13 -7.68 -32.07
CA THR A 80 12.05 -8.62 -31.75
C THR A 80 12.11 -9.09 -30.29
N SER A 81 13.12 -8.71 -29.51
CA SER A 81 13.17 -9.05 -28.08
C SER A 81 12.09 -8.32 -27.30
N TYR A 82 11.42 -9.00 -26.37
CA TYR A 82 10.51 -8.35 -25.44
C TYR A 82 10.30 -9.18 -24.18
N VAL A 83 9.78 -8.50 -23.15
CA VAL A 83 9.15 -9.13 -21.98
C VAL A 83 7.74 -8.56 -21.88
N GLU A 84 6.73 -9.41 -21.85
CA GLU A 84 5.32 -9.02 -21.85
C GLU A 84 4.59 -9.61 -20.65
N LEU A 85 4.01 -8.72 -19.84
CA LEU A 85 3.08 -9.08 -18.79
C LEU A 85 1.69 -9.29 -19.39
N LEU A 86 1.10 -10.43 -19.12
CA LEU A 86 -0.27 -10.81 -19.46
C LEU A 86 -1.13 -10.79 -18.20
N ILE A 87 -2.32 -10.21 -18.31
CA ILE A 87 -3.19 -9.92 -17.17
C ILE A 87 -4.59 -10.48 -17.44
N ASP A 88 -5.08 -11.32 -16.53
CA ASP A 88 -6.44 -11.84 -16.49
C ASP A 88 -7.12 -11.34 -15.19
N THR A 89 -8.01 -10.37 -15.36
CA THR A 89 -8.76 -9.70 -14.28
C THR A 89 -10.05 -10.42 -13.93
N ASN A 90 -10.61 -11.15 -14.89
CA ASN A 90 -11.93 -11.76 -14.74
C ASN A 90 -11.85 -13.23 -14.26
N LEU A 91 -10.64 -13.81 -14.22
CA LEU A 91 -10.24 -15.14 -13.80
C LEU A 91 -10.73 -16.29 -14.70
N ASP A 92 -11.04 -16.01 -15.97
CA ASP A 92 -11.44 -17.01 -16.97
C ASP A 92 -10.26 -17.70 -17.67
N LYS A 93 -9.03 -17.33 -17.32
CA LYS A 93 -7.77 -17.82 -17.90
C LYS A 93 -7.52 -17.36 -19.34
N ARG A 94 -8.05 -16.21 -19.72
CA ARG A 94 -7.75 -15.51 -20.98
C ARG A 94 -7.15 -14.15 -20.69
N GLU A 95 -6.25 -13.70 -21.56
CA GLU A 95 -5.62 -12.41 -21.43
C GLU A 95 -6.65 -11.29 -21.67
N ASP A 96 -6.93 -10.51 -20.63
CA ASP A 96 -7.75 -9.29 -20.75
C ASP A 96 -6.89 -8.10 -21.19
N TYR A 97 -5.69 -8.00 -20.61
CA TYR A 97 -4.75 -6.90 -20.84
C TYR A 97 -3.31 -7.39 -21.01
N SER A 98 -2.47 -6.57 -21.65
CA SER A 98 -1.02 -6.77 -21.62
C SER A 98 -0.24 -5.46 -21.47
N ILE A 99 0.96 -5.57 -20.91
CA ILE A 99 1.97 -4.51 -20.90
C ILE A 99 3.24 -5.11 -21.48
N ARG A 100 3.79 -4.50 -22.52
CA ARG A 100 4.99 -5.01 -23.20
C ARG A 100 6.17 -4.07 -23.00
N ILE A 101 7.28 -4.66 -22.59
CA ILE A 101 8.60 -4.03 -22.58
C ILE A 101 9.29 -4.42 -23.89
N LEU A 102 9.35 -3.45 -24.81
CA LEU A 102 10.09 -3.55 -26.06
C LEU A 102 11.60 -3.36 -25.81
N PRO A 103 12.46 -3.76 -26.75
CA PRO A 103 13.89 -3.79 -26.53
C PRO A 103 14.42 -2.36 -26.33
N PHE A 104 15.00 -2.09 -25.16
CA PHE A 104 15.61 -0.79 -24.85
C PHE A 104 17.06 -0.74 -25.29
N THR A 105 17.44 0.33 -26.01
CA THR A 105 18.85 0.69 -26.22
C THR A 105 19.41 1.53 -25.06
N GLU A 106 18.54 2.05 -24.18
CA GLU A 106 18.88 2.88 -23.03
C GLU A 106 18.34 2.26 -21.73
N THR A 107 19.05 1.28 -21.22
CA THR A 107 18.77 0.56 -19.97
C THR A 107 19.03 1.44 -18.74
N GLY A 108 18.13 1.44 -17.74
CA GLY A 108 18.33 2.12 -16.46
C GLY A 108 17.32 3.21 -16.08
N TYR A 109 16.23 3.38 -16.85
CA TYR A 109 15.19 4.39 -16.56
C TYR A 109 13.81 3.77 -16.37
N LYS A 110 13.04 4.34 -15.43
CA LYS A 110 11.59 4.17 -15.32
C LYS A 110 10.92 5.07 -16.34
N ILE A 111 10.19 4.48 -17.28
CA ILE A 111 9.52 5.20 -18.37
C ILE A 111 8.02 4.90 -18.36
N VAL A 112 7.25 5.74 -19.05
CA VAL A 112 5.82 5.52 -19.24
C VAL A 112 5.61 4.28 -20.10
N GLY A 113 4.85 3.32 -19.58
CA GLY A 113 4.45 2.11 -20.29
C GLY A 113 3.12 2.29 -21.04
N THR A 114 2.73 1.26 -21.77
CA THR A 114 1.39 1.18 -22.38
C THR A 114 0.70 -0.09 -21.94
N LEU A 115 -0.42 0.06 -21.25
CA LEU A 115 -1.34 -1.03 -20.96
C LEU A 115 -2.33 -1.16 -22.12
N MET A 116 -2.40 -2.34 -22.73
CA MET A 116 -3.30 -2.64 -23.84
C MET A 116 -4.52 -3.39 -23.35
N ASN A 117 -5.73 -2.96 -23.75
CA ASN A 117 -6.93 -3.77 -23.65
C ASN A 117 -6.99 -4.70 -24.87
N LEU A 118 -6.94 -6.01 -24.66
CA LEU A 118 -6.84 -6.99 -25.73
C LEU A 118 -8.20 -7.32 -26.38
N ALA A 119 -9.31 -7.09 -25.67
CA ALA A 119 -10.64 -7.27 -26.23
C ALA A 119 -10.95 -6.21 -27.30
N THR A 120 -10.48 -4.97 -27.10
CA THR A 120 -10.68 -3.86 -28.04
C THR A 120 -9.46 -3.57 -28.92
N ASN A 121 -8.30 -4.16 -28.59
CA ASN A 121 -7.00 -3.85 -29.19
C ASN A 121 -6.67 -2.35 -29.15
N THR A 122 -6.93 -1.71 -28.00
CA THR A 122 -6.69 -0.28 -27.79
C THR A 122 -5.88 -0.04 -26.52
N PRO A 123 -5.00 0.98 -26.49
CA PRO A 123 -4.38 1.42 -25.25
C PRO A 123 -5.41 1.82 -24.19
N VAL A 124 -5.19 1.39 -22.96
CA VAL A 124 -5.76 2.01 -21.76
C VAL A 124 -4.95 3.29 -21.53
N THR A 125 -5.46 4.41 -22.02
CA THR A 125 -4.69 5.65 -22.18
C THR A 125 -4.18 6.24 -20.87
N SER A 126 -2.90 6.62 -20.87
CA SER A 126 -2.33 7.81 -20.22
C SER A 126 -1.48 8.55 -21.28
N PRO A 127 -1.50 9.89 -21.38
CA PRO A 127 -1.92 10.85 -20.36
C PRO A 127 -3.26 11.52 -20.68
N ALA A 128 -4.01 11.89 -19.64
CA ALA A 128 -5.21 12.75 -19.69
C ALA A 128 -6.59 12.10 -19.93
N ILE A 129 -6.97 11.13 -19.09
CA ILE A 129 -8.37 11.09 -18.62
C ILE A 129 -8.35 11.33 -17.12
N VAL A 130 -8.61 12.57 -16.73
CA VAL A 130 -9.21 12.88 -15.44
C VAL A 130 -10.58 12.20 -15.47
N THR A 131 -10.68 11.02 -14.88
CA THR A 131 -12.00 10.45 -14.59
C THR A 131 -12.74 11.43 -13.66
N TYR A 132 -14.08 11.41 -13.64
CA TYR A 132 -14.90 12.33 -12.82
C TYR A 132 -14.58 12.28 -11.29
N SER A 133 -13.66 11.41 -10.84
CA SER A 133 -13.08 11.29 -9.50
C SER A 133 -11.66 11.89 -9.32
N GLY A 134 -10.98 12.35 -10.38
CA GLY A 134 -9.62 12.92 -10.27
C GLY A 134 -8.48 11.89 -10.29
N GLU A 135 -8.75 10.62 -10.59
CA GLU A 135 -7.73 9.56 -10.54
C GLU A 135 -7.16 9.24 -11.93
N THR A 136 -5.82 9.18 -12.02
CA THR A 136 -5.07 8.84 -13.24
C THR A 136 -4.74 7.35 -13.29
N CYS A 137 -4.89 6.74 -14.46
CA CYS A 137 -4.22 5.47 -14.75
C CYS A 137 -2.77 5.79 -15.12
N ASP A 138 -1.85 5.43 -14.24
CA ASP A 138 -0.42 5.60 -14.48
C ASP A 138 0.18 4.22 -14.68
N VAL A 139 0.94 4.06 -15.76
CA VAL A 139 1.60 2.82 -16.14
C VAL A 139 3.06 3.13 -16.37
N TYR A 140 3.93 2.42 -15.67
CA TYR A 140 5.36 2.52 -15.84
C TYR A 140 5.96 1.15 -16.11
N ILE A 141 7.02 1.16 -16.90
CA ILE A 141 7.86 -0.01 -17.13
C ILE A 141 9.31 0.38 -16.91
N TRP A 142 10.10 -0.58 -16.46
CA TRP A 142 11.52 -0.35 -16.26
C TRP A 142 12.32 -1.66 -16.33
N SER A 143 13.58 -1.52 -16.69
CA SER A 143 14.61 -2.55 -16.53
C SER A 143 15.93 -1.86 -16.22
N THR A 144 16.87 -2.58 -15.62
CA THR A 144 18.18 -2.03 -15.28
C THR A 144 19.31 -2.93 -15.78
N THR A 145 20.49 -2.36 -16.00
CA THR A 145 21.70 -3.14 -16.34
C THR A 145 22.29 -3.90 -15.16
N GLN A 146 21.75 -3.71 -13.96
CA GLN A 146 22.29 -4.24 -12.71
C GLN A 146 21.34 -5.23 -12.04
N SER A 147 20.12 -5.39 -12.57
CA SER A 147 19.13 -6.33 -12.07
C SER A 147 18.66 -7.24 -13.20
N THR A 148 18.30 -8.45 -12.81
CA THR A 148 17.61 -9.45 -13.63
C THR A 148 16.10 -9.20 -13.72
N ASP A 149 15.60 -8.11 -13.13
CA ASP A 149 14.17 -7.83 -13.08
C ASP A 149 13.73 -6.87 -14.19
N TYR A 150 12.63 -7.25 -14.83
CA TYR A 150 11.79 -6.39 -15.64
C TYR A 150 10.58 -5.98 -14.79
N GLY A 151 10.46 -4.69 -14.53
CA GLY A 151 9.42 -4.12 -13.69
C GLY A 151 8.27 -3.54 -14.50
N PHE A 152 7.06 -3.83 -14.02
CA PHE A 152 5.80 -3.27 -14.49
C PHE A 152 5.11 -2.65 -13.30
N GLU A 153 4.62 -1.43 -13.44
CA GLU A 153 3.93 -0.72 -12.36
C GLU A 153 2.68 -0.08 -12.91
N PHE A 154 1.56 -0.24 -12.20
CA PHE A 154 0.35 0.49 -12.54
C PHE A 154 -0.57 0.68 -11.33
N THR A 155 -1.35 1.77 -11.38
CA THR A 155 -2.34 2.07 -10.35
C THR A 155 -3.56 1.16 -10.48
N LYS A 156 -4.23 0.86 -9.36
CA LYS A 156 -5.43 0.00 -9.35
C LYS A 156 -6.55 0.49 -10.27
N ASN A 157 -6.57 1.79 -10.59
CA ASN A 157 -7.61 2.42 -11.40
C ASN A 157 -7.41 2.18 -12.91
N CYS A 158 -6.27 1.63 -13.33
CA CYS A 158 -6.02 1.27 -14.72
C CYS A 158 -6.90 0.12 -15.24
N ILE A 159 -7.36 -0.77 -14.35
CA ILE A 159 -8.18 -1.93 -14.72
C ILE A 159 -9.29 -2.12 -13.69
N ASN A 160 -10.31 -2.88 -14.03
CA ASN A 160 -11.33 -3.28 -13.07
C ASN A 160 -10.76 -4.29 -12.07
N MET A 161 -10.07 -3.80 -11.05
CA MET A 161 -9.33 -4.62 -10.09
C MET A 161 -10.28 -5.45 -9.24
N ARG A 162 -10.18 -6.78 -9.38
CA ARG A 162 -10.84 -7.74 -8.49
C ARG A 162 -9.94 -8.09 -7.32
N PRO A 163 -10.44 -8.71 -6.24
CA PRO A 163 -9.60 -9.09 -5.09
C PRO A 163 -8.46 -10.06 -5.37
N GLU A 164 -8.50 -10.72 -6.52
CA GLU A 164 -7.46 -11.59 -7.05
C GLU A 164 -7.28 -11.28 -8.53
N ILE A 165 -6.06 -11.48 -9.02
CA ILE A 165 -5.67 -11.32 -10.43
C ILE A 165 -4.84 -12.51 -10.85
N ASN A 166 -5.00 -12.94 -12.09
CA ASN A 166 -4.15 -13.95 -12.72
C ASN A 166 -3.11 -13.20 -13.57
N LEU A 167 -1.84 -13.50 -13.36
CA LEU A 167 -0.73 -12.95 -14.12
C LEU A 167 0.07 -14.08 -14.79
N ALA A 168 0.61 -13.76 -15.96
CA ALA A 168 1.65 -14.54 -16.60
C ALA A 168 2.62 -13.59 -17.30
N VAL A 169 3.84 -14.04 -17.56
CA VAL A 169 4.81 -13.29 -18.33
C VAL A 169 5.35 -14.15 -19.45
N VAL A 170 5.57 -13.53 -20.61
CA VAL A 170 6.22 -14.13 -21.78
C VAL A 170 7.48 -13.33 -22.09
N SER A 171 8.58 -14.01 -22.38
CA SER A 171 9.81 -13.38 -22.83
C SER A 171 10.33 -14.02 -24.12
N THR A 172 11.05 -13.22 -24.91
CA THR A 172 11.80 -13.72 -26.07
C THR A 172 12.99 -12.82 -26.36
N ALA A 173 14.07 -13.41 -26.84
CA ALA A 173 15.25 -12.67 -27.29
C ALA A 173 15.23 -12.37 -28.80
N ASP A 174 14.52 -13.17 -29.59
CA ASP A 174 14.62 -13.16 -31.06
C ASP A 174 13.26 -13.30 -31.77
N GLY A 175 12.16 -13.48 -31.02
CA GLY A 175 10.83 -13.73 -31.57
C GLY A 175 10.64 -15.15 -32.10
N VAL A 176 11.58 -16.07 -31.85
CA VAL A 176 11.54 -17.47 -32.28
C VAL A 176 11.41 -18.39 -31.07
N ALA A 177 12.33 -18.27 -30.10
CA ALA A 177 12.27 -18.99 -28.85
C ALA A 177 11.52 -18.15 -27.81
N PHE A 178 10.55 -18.76 -27.13
CA PHE A 178 9.75 -18.11 -26.11
C PHE A 178 9.86 -18.88 -24.81
N ASP A 179 9.87 -18.11 -23.73
CA ASP A 179 9.64 -18.63 -22.40
C ASP A 179 8.39 -17.98 -21.81
N ARG A 180 7.66 -18.74 -20.99
CA ARG A 180 6.42 -18.27 -20.37
C ARG A 180 6.32 -18.79 -18.95
N LEU A 181 6.13 -17.85 -18.02
CA LEU A 181 5.96 -18.16 -16.60
C LEU A 181 4.56 -17.72 -16.11
N PRO A 182 3.75 -18.63 -15.56
CA PRO A 182 3.98 -20.08 -15.47
C PRO A 182 3.90 -20.84 -16.80
N ASP A 183 4.51 -22.02 -16.87
CA ASP A 183 4.53 -22.87 -18.07
C ASP A 183 3.15 -23.11 -18.71
N GLY A 184 3.13 -23.18 -20.05
CA GLY A 184 1.94 -23.55 -20.83
C GLY A 184 0.81 -22.52 -20.72
N THR A 185 -0.43 -22.99 -20.50
CA THR A 185 -1.62 -22.12 -20.34
C THR A 185 -1.93 -21.79 -18.88
N ALA A 186 -0.98 -22.04 -17.98
CA ALA A 186 -1.17 -21.79 -16.56
C ALA A 186 -1.10 -20.30 -16.23
N TRP A 187 -1.61 -19.95 -15.05
CA TRP A 187 -1.67 -18.58 -14.56
C TRP A 187 -1.21 -18.55 -13.11
N GLN A 188 -0.42 -17.54 -12.76
CA GLN A 188 -0.09 -17.29 -11.37
C GLN A 188 -1.17 -16.39 -10.77
N ARG A 189 -1.84 -16.90 -9.75
CA ARG A 189 -2.84 -16.11 -9.03
C ARG A 189 -2.20 -15.32 -7.90
N PHE A 190 -2.58 -14.06 -7.80
CA PHE A 190 -2.17 -13.18 -6.73
C PHE A 190 -3.36 -12.44 -6.12
N LYS A 191 -3.23 -12.04 -4.86
CA LYS A 191 -4.17 -11.11 -4.22
C LYS A 191 -3.81 -9.69 -4.60
N THR A 192 -4.78 -8.80 -4.75
CA THR A 192 -4.55 -7.41 -5.23
C THR A 192 -4.71 -6.35 -4.15
N ASP A 193 -5.30 -6.72 -3.02
CA ASP A 193 -5.54 -5.85 -1.88
C ASP A 193 -4.38 -5.98 -0.87
N TYR A 194 -3.80 -4.86 -0.45
CA TYR A 194 -2.64 -4.84 0.46
C TYR A 194 -2.93 -5.63 1.75
N MET A 195 -4.14 -5.50 2.32
CA MET A 195 -4.53 -6.21 3.54
C MET A 195 -4.59 -7.72 3.37
N LYS A 196 -5.01 -8.19 2.20
CA LYS A 196 -5.04 -9.62 1.87
C LYS A 196 -3.65 -10.15 1.56
N ALA A 197 -2.81 -9.34 0.90
CA ALA A 197 -1.41 -9.66 0.61
C ALA A 197 -0.57 -9.73 1.89
N ALA A 198 -0.74 -8.77 2.80
CA ALA A 198 -0.16 -8.77 4.13
C ALA A 198 -0.57 -10.06 4.86
N THR A 199 0.34 -11.03 4.93
CA THR A 199 0.02 -12.32 5.56
C THR A 199 -0.13 -12.14 7.06
N CYS A 200 -1.28 -12.53 7.64
CA CYS A 200 -1.48 -12.68 9.08
C CYS A 200 -1.41 -14.16 9.46
N ASN A 201 -0.52 -14.51 10.39
CA ASN A 201 -0.29 -15.87 10.87
C ASN A 201 0.21 -15.85 12.33
N SER A 202 0.53 -17.03 12.89
CA SER A 202 0.98 -17.15 14.27
C SER A 202 2.26 -16.39 14.60
N GLY A 203 3.19 -16.26 13.64
CA GLY A 203 4.41 -15.49 13.81
C GLY A 203 4.17 -13.98 13.91
N LYS A 204 3.05 -13.49 13.35
CA LYS A 204 2.64 -12.09 13.39
C LYS A 204 1.53 -11.81 14.42
N ARG A 205 1.30 -12.72 15.36
CA ARG A 205 0.23 -12.56 16.36
C ARG A 205 0.39 -11.23 17.10
N ASN A 206 -0.72 -10.48 17.20
CA ASN A 206 -0.80 -9.16 17.83
C ASN A 206 0.05 -8.06 17.17
N GLN A 207 0.74 -8.36 16.06
CA GLN A 207 1.37 -7.33 15.26
C GLN A 207 0.27 -6.39 14.74
N LYS A 208 0.59 -5.10 14.69
CA LYS A 208 -0.26 -4.07 14.10
C LYS A 208 0.34 -3.63 12.78
N LEU A 209 -0.53 -3.26 11.85
CA LEU A 209 -0.17 -2.54 10.63
C LEU A 209 -1.23 -1.49 10.36
N THR A 210 -0.90 -0.45 9.61
CA THR A 210 -1.84 0.60 9.20
C THR A 210 -1.99 0.56 7.70
N TYR A 211 -3.23 0.62 7.22
CA TYR A 211 -3.59 0.66 5.81
C TYR A 211 -4.84 1.52 5.65
N ASP A 212 -4.84 2.41 4.67
CA ASP A 212 -5.92 3.38 4.41
C ASP A 212 -6.42 4.07 5.70
N GLY A 213 -5.45 4.62 6.45
CA GLY A 213 -5.67 5.30 7.73
C GLY A 213 -6.18 4.41 8.89
N THR A 214 -6.51 3.14 8.63
CA THR A 214 -7.05 2.22 9.63
C THR A 214 -5.94 1.32 10.16
N THR A 215 -5.79 1.23 11.49
CA THR A 215 -4.88 0.25 12.10
C THR A 215 -5.59 -1.09 12.25
N TYR A 216 -4.92 -2.14 11.79
CA TYR A 216 -5.34 -3.51 11.93
C TYR A 216 -4.41 -4.27 12.86
N ILE A 217 -4.93 -5.30 13.53
CA ILE A 217 -4.19 -6.21 14.39
C ILE A 217 -4.36 -7.65 13.87
N CYS A 218 -3.26 -8.41 13.80
CA CYS A 218 -3.29 -9.80 13.37
C CYS A 218 -3.75 -10.69 14.52
N LEU A 219 -4.95 -11.27 14.36
CA LEU A 219 -5.59 -12.10 15.37
C LEU A 219 -6.12 -13.41 14.77
N LYS A 220 -6.26 -14.42 15.63
CA LYS A 220 -6.88 -15.69 15.28
C LYS A 220 -8.35 -15.68 15.69
N SER A 221 -9.24 -16.04 14.77
CA SER A 221 -10.66 -16.26 15.00
C SER A 221 -11.00 -17.71 14.64
N GLY A 222 -11.28 -18.54 15.66
CA GLY A 222 -11.37 -19.99 15.49
C GLY A 222 -10.04 -20.57 14.99
N SER A 223 -10.06 -21.22 13.83
CA SER A 223 -8.86 -21.75 13.16
C SER A 223 -8.18 -20.77 12.19
N LYS A 224 -8.82 -19.64 11.85
CA LYS A 224 -8.36 -18.73 10.80
C LYS A 224 -7.63 -17.52 11.37
N TRP A 225 -6.49 -17.18 10.79
CA TRP A 225 -5.79 -15.93 11.04
C TRP A 225 -6.29 -14.84 10.09
N GLY A 226 -6.36 -13.60 10.57
CA GLY A 226 -6.65 -12.46 9.72
C GLY A 226 -6.42 -11.14 10.42
N TRP A 227 -6.16 -10.10 9.62
CA TRP A 227 -6.14 -8.73 10.09
C TRP A 227 -7.55 -8.28 10.48
N LYS A 228 -7.66 -7.72 11.68
CA LYS A 228 -8.91 -7.20 12.23
C LYS A 228 -8.75 -5.73 12.55
N ASP A 229 -9.77 -4.93 12.26
CA ASP A 229 -9.79 -3.52 12.66
C ASP A 229 -9.51 -3.42 14.17
N TYR A 230 -8.43 -2.73 14.53
CA TYR A 230 -8.00 -2.59 15.90
C TYR A 230 -8.88 -1.60 16.67
N GLY A 231 -9.50 -0.63 15.99
CA GLY A 231 -10.29 0.44 16.61
C GLY A 231 -11.41 -0.10 17.52
N PRO A 232 -12.32 -0.95 17.03
CA PRO A 232 -13.38 -1.54 17.85
C PRO A 232 -12.86 -2.38 19.03
N ILE A 233 -11.71 -3.04 18.85
CA ILE A 233 -11.10 -3.90 19.88
C ILE A 233 -10.52 -3.02 20.99
N ALA A 234 -9.76 -1.99 20.62
CA ALA A 234 -9.18 -1.03 21.55
C ALA A 234 -10.28 -0.29 22.31
N ALA A 235 -11.28 0.24 21.59
CA ALA A 235 -12.44 0.92 22.14
C ALA A 235 -13.24 0.09 23.16
N LYS A 236 -13.36 -1.23 22.95
CA LYS A 236 -14.02 -2.13 23.89
C LYS A 236 -13.25 -2.25 25.21
N ASN A 237 -11.92 -2.17 25.15
CA ASN A 237 -11.03 -2.28 26.31
C ASN A 237 -10.72 -0.91 26.95
N SER A 238 -11.08 0.19 26.28
CA SER A 238 -10.86 1.54 26.76
C SER A 238 -11.61 1.82 28.06
N LYS A 239 -10.92 2.45 29.00
CA LYS A 239 -11.50 2.80 30.31
C LYS A 239 -12.33 4.08 30.26
N PHE A 240 -11.95 5.02 29.40
CA PHE A 240 -12.52 6.36 29.34
C PHE A 240 -13.22 6.61 28.01
N LEU A 241 -14.25 7.47 28.02
CA LEU A 241 -14.98 7.81 26.79
C LEU A 241 -14.10 8.54 25.76
N THR A 242 -13.09 9.28 26.22
CA THR A 242 -12.07 9.97 25.40
C THR A 242 -11.23 8.98 24.60
N GLU A 243 -10.66 7.96 25.25
CA GLU A 243 -9.94 6.87 24.60
C GLU A 243 -10.86 6.06 23.68
N LYS A 244 -12.09 5.78 24.14
CA LYS A 244 -13.08 5.07 23.32
C LYS A 244 -13.42 5.85 22.05
N ALA A 245 -13.61 7.16 22.14
CA ALA A 245 -13.86 8.03 21.00
C ALA A 245 -12.68 8.04 20.03
N TYR A 246 -11.45 8.15 20.54
CA TYR A 246 -10.23 8.12 19.73
C TYR A 246 -10.17 6.88 18.82
N TYR A 247 -10.45 5.70 19.36
CA TYR A 247 -10.41 4.47 18.57
C TYR A 247 -11.66 4.23 17.71
N LEU A 248 -12.87 4.48 18.22
CA LEU A 248 -14.10 4.29 17.43
C LEU A 248 -14.21 5.26 16.25
N CYS A 249 -13.64 6.45 16.38
CA CYS A 249 -13.63 7.48 15.35
C CYS A 249 -12.38 7.45 14.47
N LYS A 250 -11.59 6.35 14.54
CA LYS A 250 -10.41 6.12 13.69
C LYS A 250 -9.41 7.29 13.72
N LEU A 251 -9.18 7.87 14.89
CA LEU A 251 -8.30 9.03 15.04
C LEU A 251 -6.83 8.66 15.24
N ASN A 252 -6.53 7.37 15.45
CA ASN A 252 -5.23 6.92 15.92
C ASN A 252 -4.07 7.06 14.93
N ASN A 253 -4.36 7.39 13.67
CA ASN A 253 -3.37 7.74 12.64
C ASN A 253 -3.69 9.07 11.97
N LYS A 254 -4.57 9.90 12.54
CA LYS A 254 -4.91 11.20 11.98
C LYS A 254 -4.02 12.27 12.60
N TYR A 255 -3.44 13.10 11.73
CA TYR A 255 -2.83 14.34 12.17
C TYR A 255 -3.87 15.18 12.93
N GLY A 256 -3.41 15.99 13.88
CA GLY A 256 -4.28 16.81 14.71
C GLY A 256 -5.19 16.03 15.66
N ALA A 257 -5.07 14.71 15.80
CA ALA A 257 -5.69 13.99 16.91
C ALA A 257 -4.62 13.41 17.81
N SER A 258 -4.77 13.61 19.12
CA SER A 258 -3.87 13.00 20.09
C SER A 258 -4.62 12.53 21.33
N LEU A 259 -4.10 11.45 21.91
CA LEU A 259 -4.63 10.85 23.12
C LEU A 259 -3.56 10.90 24.21
N GLY A 260 -3.82 11.71 25.25
CA GLY A 260 -2.96 11.93 26.39
C GLY A 260 -3.51 11.35 27.70
N ASP A 261 -2.74 11.53 28.77
CA ASP A 261 -3.14 11.20 30.15
C ASP A 261 -3.66 9.78 30.32
N ASN A 262 -2.98 8.81 29.70
CA ASN A 262 -3.37 7.40 29.69
C ASN A 262 -4.83 7.19 29.25
N GLY A 263 -5.23 7.90 28.18
CA GLY A 263 -6.54 7.79 27.57
C GLY A 263 -7.59 8.75 28.13
N LYS A 264 -7.28 9.54 29.16
CA LYS A 264 -8.24 10.48 29.75
C LYS A 264 -8.43 11.76 28.96
N THR A 265 -7.46 12.15 28.15
CA THR A 265 -7.49 13.42 27.43
C THR A 265 -7.41 13.18 25.94
N LEU A 266 -8.42 13.63 25.20
CA LEU A 266 -8.46 13.61 23.74
C LEU A 266 -8.35 15.05 23.25
N THR A 267 -7.36 15.34 22.42
CA THR A 267 -7.19 16.66 21.78
C THR A 267 -7.43 16.51 20.28
N LEU A 268 -8.20 17.46 19.73
CA LEU A 268 -8.40 17.64 18.29
C LEU A 268 -7.90 19.04 17.92
N ASP A 269 -6.88 19.10 17.08
CA ASP A 269 -6.25 20.30 16.56
C ASP A 269 -6.62 20.51 15.10
N GLY A 270 -6.98 21.76 14.80
CA GLY A 270 -7.38 22.20 13.47
C GLY A 270 -8.58 21.47 12.86
N ALA A 271 -9.57 21.16 13.70
CA ALA A 271 -10.85 20.65 13.24
C ALA A 271 -11.55 21.67 12.33
N PHE A 272 -12.19 21.12 11.28
CA PHE A 272 -12.85 21.86 10.19
C PHE A 272 -11.92 22.64 9.26
N LYS A 273 -10.59 22.46 9.35
CA LYS A 273 -9.63 23.17 8.49
C LYS A 273 -8.59 22.26 7.84
N TYR A 274 -7.82 21.53 8.65
CA TYR A 274 -6.64 20.81 8.15
C TYR A 274 -6.76 19.31 8.32
N PHE A 275 -6.76 18.84 9.56
CA PHE A 275 -6.47 17.44 9.83
C PHE A 275 -7.68 16.64 10.32
N ILE A 276 -8.62 17.33 10.98
CA ILE A 276 -9.82 16.72 11.55
C ILE A 276 -11.03 17.21 10.77
N THR A 277 -11.71 16.27 10.11
CA THR A 277 -12.90 16.57 9.31
C THR A 277 -14.11 16.83 10.19
N GLU A 278 -15.17 17.41 9.60
CA GLU A 278 -16.45 17.55 10.30
C GLU A 278 -17.04 16.20 10.71
N SER A 279 -16.88 15.16 9.88
CA SER A 279 -17.32 13.80 10.19
C SER A 279 -16.59 13.23 11.42
N ASP A 280 -15.27 13.47 11.52
CA ASP A 280 -14.46 13.04 12.67
C ASP A 280 -14.93 13.72 13.96
N TYR A 281 -15.08 15.04 13.91
CA TYR A 281 -15.58 15.83 15.04
C TYR A 281 -16.99 15.37 15.46
N ASN A 282 -17.88 15.17 14.50
CA ASN A 282 -19.24 14.67 14.77
C ASN A 282 -19.24 13.26 15.35
N CYS A 283 -18.31 12.39 14.92
CA CYS A 283 -18.13 11.08 15.53
C CYS A 283 -17.69 11.20 16.99
N VAL A 284 -16.67 12.02 17.28
CA VAL A 284 -16.15 12.20 18.63
C VAL A 284 -17.23 12.73 19.56
N THR A 285 -17.87 13.84 19.19
CA THR A 285 -18.89 14.50 20.02
C THR A 285 -20.10 13.60 20.28
N ARG A 286 -20.46 12.73 19.31
CA ARG A 286 -21.47 11.69 19.50
C ARG A 286 -21.03 10.63 20.53
N VAL A 287 -19.80 10.11 20.44
CA VAL A 287 -19.28 9.12 21.40
C VAL A 287 -19.15 9.71 22.81
N LEU A 288 -18.72 10.98 22.89
CA LEU A 288 -18.61 11.73 24.14
C LEU A 288 -19.96 12.25 24.66
N GLN A 289 -21.05 12.01 23.95
CA GLN A 289 -22.42 12.43 24.33
C GLN A 289 -22.52 13.94 24.61
N MET A 290 -21.86 14.75 23.79
CA MET A 290 -21.89 16.20 23.91
C MET A 290 -23.32 16.72 23.74
N SER A 291 -23.77 17.59 24.64
CA SER A 291 -25.10 18.17 24.54
C SER A 291 -25.20 19.10 23.33
N SER A 292 -26.40 19.21 22.76
CA SER A 292 -26.67 20.14 21.65
C SER A 292 -26.34 21.59 22.02
N SER A 293 -26.54 21.99 23.27
CA SER A 293 -26.19 23.32 23.77
C SER A 293 -24.68 23.59 23.72
N VAL A 294 -23.85 22.64 24.14
CA VAL A 294 -22.40 22.80 24.08
C VAL A 294 -21.91 22.71 22.64
N LYS A 295 -22.45 21.78 21.83
CA LYS A 295 -22.13 21.69 20.41
C LYS A 295 -22.41 23.04 19.70
N ARG A 296 -23.57 23.64 19.95
CA ARG A 296 -23.93 24.95 19.39
C ARG A 296 -22.98 26.05 19.85
N ARG A 297 -22.55 26.05 21.12
CA ARG A 297 -21.56 27.01 21.63
C ARG A 297 -20.24 26.91 20.87
N VAL A 298 -19.76 25.68 20.60
CA VAL A 298 -18.55 25.47 19.79
C VAL A 298 -18.74 26.02 18.38
N GLU A 299 -19.84 25.67 17.70
CA GLU A 299 -20.14 26.08 16.32
C GLU A 299 -20.21 27.61 16.13
N ILE A 300 -20.65 28.35 17.14
CA ILE A 300 -20.75 29.83 17.07
C ILE A 300 -19.52 30.54 17.65
N THR A 301 -18.52 29.81 18.16
CA THR A 301 -17.31 30.41 18.73
C THR A 301 -16.49 31.08 17.63
N ARG A 302 -16.17 32.35 17.83
CA ARG A 302 -15.34 33.14 16.92
C ARG A 302 -13.95 33.30 17.52
N ALA A 303 -13.01 33.72 16.69
CA ALA A 303 -11.62 33.94 17.12
C ALA A 303 -11.49 34.96 18.25
N LEU A 304 -12.37 35.96 18.28
CA LEU A 304 -12.40 37.02 19.30
C LEU A 304 -12.94 36.54 20.66
N ASP A 305 -13.61 35.39 20.72
CA ASP A 305 -14.20 34.90 21.95
C ASP A 305 -13.16 34.21 22.86
N GLY A 306 -11.94 33.97 22.36
CA GLY A 306 -10.83 33.42 23.15
C GLY A 306 -11.04 31.95 23.56
N LEU A 307 -10.44 31.56 24.69
CA LEU A 307 -10.60 30.22 25.26
C LEU A 307 -11.98 30.07 25.91
N GLN A 308 -12.71 29.05 25.49
CA GLN A 308 -14.03 28.70 25.97
C GLN A 308 -13.98 27.39 26.78
N GLU A 309 -14.91 27.24 27.72
CA GLU A 309 -15.05 26.03 28.55
C GLU A 309 -16.51 25.57 28.63
N ALA A 310 -16.69 24.25 28.70
CA ALA A 310 -17.95 23.61 29.07
C ALA A 310 -17.75 22.25 29.73
N LYS A 311 -18.76 21.81 30.48
CA LYS A 311 -18.80 20.49 31.13
C LYS A 311 -20.13 19.81 30.82
N TRP A 312 -20.08 18.50 30.59
CA TRP A 312 -21.26 17.65 30.47
C TRP A 312 -20.91 16.23 30.90
N GLY A 313 -21.79 15.61 31.70
CA GLY A 313 -21.50 14.31 32.29
C GLY A 313 -20.15 14.32 33.04
N ARG A 314 -19.22 13.45 32.62
CA ARG A 314 -17.85 13.38 33.16
C ARG A 314 -16.81 14.05 32.26
N ILE A 315 -17.23 14.79 31.23
CA ILE A 315 -16.33 15.45 30.30
C ILE A 315 -16.22 16.93 30.67
N THR A 316 -14.98 17.41 30.79
CA THR A 316 -14.64 18.83 30.68
C THR A 316 -14.05 19.07 29.31
N SER A 317 -14.40 20.17 28.66
CA SER A 317 -13.80 20.56 27.40
C SER A 317 -13.39 22.03 27.39
N PHE A 318 -12.25 22.29 26.76
CA PHE A 318 -11.70 23.60 26.49
C PHE A 318 -11.48 23.74 25.00
N TRP A 319 -11.85 24.88 24.41
CA TRP A 319 -11.63 25.11 22.99
C TRP A 319 -11.37 26.56 22.65
N ASN A 320 -10.72 26.78 21.52
CA ASN A 320 -10.65 28.07 20.85
C ASN A 320 -10.81 27.87 19.34
N TYR A 321 -11.02 28.97 18.63
CA TYR A 321 -11.09 28.96 17.18
C TYR A 321 -10.13 29.99 16.60
N HIS A 322 -9.49 29.67 15.49
CA HIS A 322 -8.74 30.64 14.68
C HIS A 322 -9.11 30.46 13.19
N PRO A 323 -9.29 31.53 12.39
CA PRO A 323 -9.67 31.40 10.98
C PRO A 323 -8.64 30.62 10.15
N ASP A 324 -7.37 30.75 10.56
CA ASP A 324 -6.25 30.12 9.87
C ASP A 324 -5.99 28.69 10.33
N SER A 325 -6.33 28.31 11.57
CA SER A 325 -6.05 26.96 12.07
C SER A 325 -7.27 26.10 12.32
N GLY A 326 -8.48 26.66 12.37
CA GLY A 326 -9.70 25.94 12.68
C GLY A 326 -9.99 25.88 14.19
N LEU A 327 -10.76 24.88 14.60
CA LEU A 327 -11.09 24.61 16.00
C LEU A 327 -9.98 23.77 16.64
N ASN A 328 -9.43 24.23 17.77
CA ASN A 328 -8.64 23.38 18.66
C ASN A 328 -9.46 23.11 19.91
N ILE A 329 -9.64 21.83 20.25
CA ILE A 329 -10.51 21.40 21.34
C ILE A 329 -9.89 20.23 22.09
N THR A 330 -9.86 20.34 23.41
CA THR A 330 -9.47 19.28 24.33
C THR A 330 -10.69 18.77 25.06
N PHE A 331 -10.79 17.45 25.23
CA PHE A 331 -11.79 16.78 26.06
C PHE A 331 -11.07 15.97 27.14
N SER A 332 -11.40 16.19 28.40
CA SER A 332 -10.83 15.45 29.53
C SER A 332 -11.93 14.72 30.30
N TYR A 333 -11.68 13.45 30.60
CA TYR A 333 -12.56 12.60 31.41
C TYR A 333 -12.20 12.69 32.90
N ASN A 334 -13.17 13.16 33.71
CA ASN A 334 -13.02 13.37 35.16
C ASN A 334 -13.39 12.13 35.99
#